data_AF-A0A3D2PCA2-F1
#
_entry.id   AF-A0A3D2PCA2-F1
#
_cell.length_a   1.000
_cell.length_b   1.000
_cell.length_c   1.000
_cell.angle_alpha   90.00
_cell.angle_beta   90.00
_cell.angle_gamma   90.00
#
_symmetry.space_group_name_H-M   'P 1'
#
loop_
_entity.id
_entity.type
_entity.pdbx_description
1 polymer ?
#
loop_
_entity_poly.entity_id
_entity_poly.type
_entity_poly.pdbx_seq_one_letter_code
_entity_poly.pdbx_strand_id
1 'polypeptide(L)' 'MKCPKCGQENKESAKYCSKCGTSLTVLPFWMPTWKWHLRALGIIYIILVVLFFLLRILLKSYVRPIIENW' A
#
# COMPACT_ATOMS: atom_id res chain seq x y z
N MET A 1 18.07 23.82 -5.42
CA MET A 1 17.92 23.01 -4.19
C MET A 1 19.19 23.04 -3.37
N LYS A 2 19.06 23.29 -2.08
CA LYS A 2 20.19 23.36 -1.15
C LYS A 2 20.61 21.97 -0.69
N CYS A 3 21.90 21.65 -0.76
CA CYS A 3 22.42 20.38 -0.27
C CYS A 3 22.26 20.29 1.26
N PRO A 4 21.65 19.23 1.82
CA PRO A 4 21.45 19.09 3.27
C PRO A 4 22.76 18.87 4.04
N LYS A 5 23.85 18.46 3.37
CA LYS A 5 25.14 18.17 4.01
C LYS A 5 26.08 19.37 4.08
N CYS A 6 26.19 20.14 2.99
CA CYS A 6 27.18 21.22 2.88
C CYS A 6 26.58 22.60 2.60
N GLY A 7 25.26 22.69 2.44
CA GLY A 7 24.55 23.96 2.21
C GLY A 7 24.71 24.56 0.82
N GLN A 8 25.38 23.88 -0.12
CA GLN A 8 25.58 24.37 -1.50
C GLN A 8 24.24 24.45 -2.26
N GLU A 9 24.02 25.56 -2.97
CA GLU A 9 22.95 25.70 -3.96
C GLU A 9 23.27 24.83 -5.19
N ASN A 10 22.42 23.85 -5.49
CA ASN A 10 22.55 22.98 -6.67
C ASN A 10 21.29 23.12 -7.55
N LYS A 11 21.42 22.79 -8.84
CA LYS A 11 20.27 22.69 -9.76
C LYS A 11 19.29 21.65 -9.24
N GLU A 12 18.00 21.85 -9.46
CA GLU A 12 16.94 20.94 -9.01
C GLU A 12 17.02 19.55 -9.65
N SER A 13 17.60 19.47 -10.86
CA SER A 13 17.84 18.21 -11.58
C SER A 13 19.16 17.51 -11.21
N ALA A 14 19.95 18.08 -10.29
CA ALA A 14 21.24 17.50 -9.91
C ALA A 14 21.06 16.24 -9.04
N LYS A 15 21.51 15.09 -9.53
CA LYS A 15 21.46 13.81 -8.77
C LYS A 15 22.44 13.78 -7.59
N TYR A 16 23.54 14.51 -7.70
CA TYR A 16 24.60 14.63 -6.70
C TYR A 16 24.98 16.09 -6.50
N CYS A 17 25.47 16.42 -5.31
CA CYS A 17 25.96 17.77 -5.02
C CYS A 17 27.30 18.02 -5.70
N SER A 18 27.41 19.12 -6.44
CA SER A 18 28.64 19.50 -7.17
C SER A 18 29.83 19.84 -6.26
N LYS A 19 29.61 20.10 -4.97
CA LYS A 19 30.66 20.46 -4.01
C LYS A 19 31.15 19.26 -3.19
N CYS A 20 30.24 18.46 -2.63
CA CYS A 20 30.59 17.40 -1.67
C CYS A 20 30.25 15.98 -2.16
N GLY A 21 29.65 15.83 -3.34
CA GLY A 21 29.30 14.53 -3.92
C GLY A 21 28.12 13.80 -3.29
N THR A 22 27.47 14.34 -2.25
CA THR A 22 26.30 13.71 -1.63
C THR A 22 25.15 13.58 -2.62
N SER A 23 24.51 12.41 -2.65
CA SER A 23 23.28 12.20 -3.43
C SER A 23 22.19 13.16 -2.96
N LEU A 24 21.68 13.95 -3.89
CA LEU A 24 20.51 14.81 -3.72
C LEU A 24 19.23 14.10 -4.16
N THR A 25 19.36 12.83 -4.56
CA THR A 25 18.22 11.99 -4.91
C THR A 25 17.45 11.68 -3.63
N VAL A 26 16.32 12.36 -3.44
CA VAL A 26 15.27 11.92 -2.52
C VAL A 26 14.66 10.65 -3.11
N LEU A 27 15.30 9.51 -2.87
CA LEU A 27 14.58 8.25 -2.99
C LEU A 27 13.39 8.35 -2.02
N PRO A 28 12.17 8.01 -2.46
CA PRO A 28 11.04 8.01 -1.56
C PRO A 28 11.38 7.10 -0.37
N PHE A 29 11.47 7.69 0.81
CA PHE A 29 11.85 7.04 2.07
C PHE A 29 10.83 5.97 2.52
N TRP A 30 9.80 5.72 1.72
CA TRP A 30 8.77 4.73 2.00
C TRP A 30 8.56 3.83 0.78
N MET A 31 9.46 2.86 0.62
CA MET A 31 9.20 1.68 -0.19
C MET A 31 8.85 0.54 0.77
N PRO A 32 7.56 0.16 0.91
CA PRO A 32 7.19 -0.97 1.74
C PRO A 32 7.89 -2.22 1.20
N THR A 33 8.63 -2.91 2.07
CA THR A 33 9.30 -4.16 1.69
C THR A 33 8.27 -5.17 1.15
N TRP A 34 8.69 -6.10 0.29
CA TRP A 34 7.82 -7.15 -0.25
C TRP A 34 7.05 -7.91 0.84
N LYS A 35 7.66 -8.06 2.03
CA LYS A 35 7.05 -8.67 3.22
C LYS A 35 5.81 -7.90 3.71
N TRP A 36 5.83 -6.57 3.65
CA TRP A 36 4.69 -5.74 4.03
C TRP A 36 3.53 -5.88 3.04
N HIS A 37 3.83 -5.90 1.73
CA HIS A 37 2.82 -6.10 0.69
C HIS A 37 2.11 -7.44 0.83
N LEU A 38 2.87 -8.53 1.01
CA LEU A 38 2.28 -9.86 1.20
C LEU A 38 1.38 -9.91 2.44
N ARG A 39 1.78 -9.27 3.54
CA ARG A 39 0.98 -9.22 4.76
C ARG A 39 -0.33 -8.46 4.55
N ALA A 40 -0.27 -7.29 3.90
CA ALA A 40 -1.45 -6.48 3.61
C ALA A 40 -2.43 -7.20 2.68
N LEU A 41 -1.94 -7.78 1.59
CA LEU A 41 -2.76 -8.52 0.62
C LEU A 41 -3.37 -9.78 1.25
N GLY A 42 -2.62 -10.48 2.09
CA GLY A 42 -3.12 -11.65 2.82
C GLY A 42 -4.30 -11.32 3.73
N ILE A 43 -4.21 -10.22 4.49
CA ILE A 43 -5.31 -9.78 5.37
C ILE A 43 -6.55 -9.41 4.54
N ILE A 44 -6.38 -8.63 3.48
CA ILE A 44 -7.49 -8.22 2.59
C ILE A 44 -8.19 -9.46 2.02
N TYR A 45 -7.42 -10.41 1.50
CA TYR A 45 -7.97 -11.64 0.92
C TYR A 45 -8.75 -12.47 1.95
N ILE A 46 -8.20 -12.64 3.16
CA ILE A 46 -8.90 -13.36 4.24
C ILE A 46 -10.23 -12.68 4.60
N ILE A 47 -10.25 -11.35 4.71
CA ILE A 47 -11.48 -10.59 4.98
C ILE A 47 -12.52 -10.82 3.89
N LEU A 48 -12.13 -10.76 2.62
CA LEU A 48 -13.04 -10.99 1.49
C LEU A 48 -13.61 -12.42 1.51
N VAL A 49 -12.78 -13.42 1.78
CA VAL A 49 -13.20 -14.82 1.89
C VAL A 49 -14.19 -15.00 3.03
N VAL A 50 -13.88 -14.48 4.22
CA VAL A 50 -14.77 -14.56 5.38
C VAL A 50 -16.10 -13.86 5.09
N LEU A 51 -16.06 -12.65 4.53
CA LEU A 51 -17.27 -11.90 4.13
C LEU A 51 -18.10 -12.69 3.13
N PHE A 52 -17.48 -13.30 2.11
CA PHE A 52 -18.17 -14.13 1.12
C PHE A 52 -18.90 -15.30 1.78
N PHE A 53 -18.25 -16.03 2.68
CA PHE A 53 -18.88 -17.14 3.38
C PHE A 53 -20.00 -16.67 4.32
N LEU A 54 -19.79 -15.58 5.07
CA LEU A 54 -20.81 -15.00 5.93
C LEU A 54 -22.04 -14.56 5.13
N LEU A 55 -21.84 -13.84 4.02
CA LEU A 55 -22.91 -13.45 3.12
C LEU A 55 -23.65 -14.69 2.61
N ARG A 56 -22.94 -15.73 2.15
CA ARG A 56 -23.58 -16.97 1.69
C ARG A 56 -24.44 -17.61 2.78
N ILE A 57 -23.98 -17.64 4.03
CA ILE A 57 -24.71 -18.21 5.16
C ILE A 57 -25.96 -17.37 5.47
N LEU A 58 -25.81 -16.04 5.53
CA LEU A 58 -26.90 -15.11 5.83
C LEU A 58 -27.94 -15.10 4.71
N LEU A 59 -27.52 -15.02 3.44
CA LEU A 59 -28.39 -15.15 2.28
C LEU A 59 -29.12 -16.49 2.26
N LYS A 60 -28.47 -17.60 2.65
CA LYS A 60 -29.17 -18.89 2.75
C LYS A 60 -30.32 -18.85 3.76
N SER A 61 -30.14 -18.15 4.88
CA SER A 61 -31.20 -17.99 5.88
C SER A 61 -32.31 -17.05 5.41
N TYR A 62 -31.98 -16.02 4.64
CA TYR A 62 -32.95 -15.05 4.12
C TYR A 62 -33.75 -15.59 2.92
N VAL A 63 -33.10 -16.31 2.00
CA VAL A 63 -33.71 -16.82 0.77
C VAL A 63 -34.62 -18.03 1.02
N ARG A 64 -34.30 -18.91 1.97
CA ARG A 64 -35.13 -20.11 2.27
C ARG A 64 -36.62 -19.80 2.48
N PRO A 65 -37.02 -18.88 3.38
CA PRO A 65 -38.44 -18.60 3.59
C PRO A 65 -39.14 -17.98 2.38
N ILE A 66 -38.40 -17.29 1.50
CA ILE A 66 -38.98 -16.70 0.28
C ILE A 66 -39.39 -17.80 -0.71
N ILE A 67 -38.56 -18.84 -0.84
CA ILE A 67 -38.83 -19.98 -1.74
C ILE A 67 -39.96 -20.86 -1.20
N GLU A 68 -40.06 -21.06 0.11
CA GLU A 68 -41.10 -21.92 0.71
C GLU A 68 -42.49 -21.27 0.74
N ASN A 69 -42.56 -19.94 0.66
CA ASN A 69 -43.81 -19.18 0.67
C ASN A 69 -44.37 -18.87 -0.73
N TRP A 70 -43.76 -19.41 -1.79
CA TRP A 70 -44.14 -19.24 -3.20
C TRP A 70 -44.47 -20.61 -3.81
#